data_AF-A0ABD1MKV0-F1
#
_entry.id   AF-A0ABD1MKV0-F1
#
_cell.length_a   1.000
_cell.length_b   1.000
_cell.length_c   1.000
_cell.angle_alpha   90.00
_cell.angle_beta   90.00
_cell.angle_gamma   90.00
#
_symmetry.space_group_name_H-M   'P 1'
#
loop_
_entity.id
_entity.type
_entity.pdbx_description
1 polymer ?
#
loop_
_entity_poly.entity_id
_entity_poly.type
_entity_poly.pdbx_seq_one_letter_code
_entity_poly.pdbx_strand_id
1 'polypeptide(L)'
;MLITTILVSLIMLTVWKKSVWVVALFLPVGLVELLYLSSQMTKFTKGRFVPILLAFFLTIFMGIWHYVQMERCMFELKNKVSTEYVNKLVNNPKINRIPGIGLLYSELVQGIPPIFSHFIANIPSIHSVLVFVCIKTIPIAYVTLQDRFLFQQVMPREHRIFRCIVRLGYRDVLEDHVAFESQLVHQLKEFIRLESFMLEAEGTGEQALTVENETYMAITINATDEDAIVEYRAPSDSTQEPEVTGEIEFIEEQREHGVIYMLGEAEIVASPRASIFNKVVVNYAYNFLRKNFLEGDRSMPIPPNRLLKVGMVYEI
;
A
#
# COMPACT_ATOMS: atom_id res chain seq x y z
N MET A 1 -33.87 6.96 -14.51
CA MET A 1 -35.27 6.71 -14.89
C MET A 1 -35.37 5.31 -15.47
N LEU A 2 -35.01 5.06 -16.75
CA LEU A 2 -35.02 3.67 -17.27
C LEU A 2 -34.12 2.69 -16.48
N ILE A 3 -32.86 3.05 -16.24
CA ILE A 3 -31.92 2.21 -15.46
C ILE A 3 -32.43 1.96 -14.04
N THR A 4 -33.02 2.98 -13.40
CA THR A 4 -33.56 2.86 -12.03
C THR A 4 -34.79 1.97 -12.00
N THR A 5 -35.67 2.02 -13.00
CA THR A 5 -36.86 1.15 -13.09
C THR A 5 -36.47 -0.30 -13.33
N ILE A 6 -35.47 -0.55 -14.19
CA ILE A 6 -34.92 -1.90 -14.41
C ILE A 6 -34.26 -2.43 -13.13
N LEU A 7 -33.44 -1.61 -12.47
CA LEU A 7 -32.74 -1.99 -11.24
C LEU A 7 -33.73 -2.28 -10.10
N VAL A 8 -34.73 -1.43 -9.91
CA VAL A 8 -35.77 -1.61 -8.89
C VAL A 8 -36.62 -2.85 -9.17
N SER A 9 -36.96 -3.12 -10.44
CA SER A 9 -37.65 -4.36 -10.84
C SER A 9 -36.79 -5.60 -10.56
N LEU A 10 -35.47 -5.53 -10.82
CA LEU A 10 -34.52 -6.61 -10.52
C LEU A 10 -34.43 -6.85 -9.00
N ILE A 11 -34.31 -5.79 -8.20
CA ILE A 11 -34.28 -5.88 -6.73
C ILE A 11 -35.57 -6.47 -6.16
N MET A 12 -36.75 -6.13 -6.71
CA MET A 12 -38.02 -6.71 -6.27
C MET A 12 -38.10 -8.23 -6.50
N LEU A 13 -37.49 -8.71 -7.59
CA LEU A 13 -37.40 -10.13 -7.90
C LEU A 13 -36.36 -10.86 -7.05
N THR A 14 -35.14 -10.31 -6.95
CA THR A 14 -34.00 -11.01 -6.35
C THR A 14 -33.93 -10.84 -4.84
N VAL A 15 -34.18 -9.63 -4.32
CA VAL A 15 -34.01 -9.30 -2.89
C VAL A 15 -35.35 -9.44 -2.16
N TRP A 16 -36.43 -8.87 -2.69
CA TRP A 16 -37.73 -8.82 -2.00
C TRP A 16 -38.62 -10.04 -2.27
N LYS A 17 -38.22 -10.93 -3.18
CA LYS A 17 -38.92 -12.17 -3.56
C LYS A 17 -40.43 -11.96 -3.77
N LYS A 18 -40.82 -10.81 -4.34
CA LYS A 18 -42.23 -10.49 -4.60
C LYS A 18 -42.75 -11.36 -5.75
N SER A 19 -44.05 -11.63 -5.74
CA SER A 19 -44.68 -12.39 -6.82
C SER A 19 -44.47 -11.67 -8.15
N VAL A 20 -44.26 -12.45 -9.22
CA VAL A 20 -43.99 -11.92 -10.57
C VAL A 20 -45.08 -10.95 -11.04
N TRP A 21 -46.32 -11.14 -10.57
CA TRP A 21 -47.46 -10.26 -10.82
C TRP A 21 -47.28 -8.83 -10.28
N VAL A 22 -46.66 -8.67 -9.12
CA VAL A 22 -46.38 -7.34 -8.54
C VAL A 22 -45.31 -6.62 -9.34
N VAL A 23 -44.33 -7.37 -9.84
CA VAL A 23 -43.26 -6.82 -10.70
C VAL A 23 -43.82 -6.46 -12.08
N ALA A 24 -44.76 -7.25 -12.61
CA ALA A 24 -45.43 -6.96 -13.88
C ALA A 24 -46.21 -5.63 -13.85
N LEU A 25 -46.67 -5.17 -12.68
CA LEU A 25 -47.29 -3.85 -12.51
C LEU A 25 -46.35 -2.69 -12.83
N PHE A 26 -45.03 -2.88 -12.68
CA PHE A 26 -44.01 -1.86 -12.99
C PHE A 26 -43.62 -1.82 -14.47
N LEU A 27 -43.97 -2.85 -15.25
CA LEU A 27 -43.72 -2.93 -16.68
C LEU A 27 -44.26 -1.73 -17.50
N PRO A 28 -45.50 -1.23 -17.29
CA PRO A 28 -46.00 -0.05 -18.00
C PRO A 28 -45.16 1.21 -17.74
N VAL A 29 -44.64 1.40 -16.53
CA VAL A 29 -43.73 2.53 -16.22
C VAL A 29 -42.45 2.42 -17.04
N GLY A 30 -41.87 1.21 -17.12
CA GLY A 30 -40.70 0.94 -17.96
C GLY A 30 -40.97 1.19 -19.45
N LEU A 31 -42.18 0.86 -19.94
CA LEU A 31 -42.57 1.13 -21.33
C LEU A 31 -42.68 2.63 -21.64
N VAL A 32 -43.27 3.42 -20.74
CA VAL A 32 -43.34 4.89 -20.90
C VAL A 32 -41.93 5.49 -20.95
N GLU A 33 -41.03 5.02 -20.08
CA GLU A 33 -39.64 5.45 -20.09
C GLU A 33 -38.87 5.00 -21.34
N LEU A 34 -39.17 3.81 -21.88
CA LEU A 34 -38.59 3.33 -23.13
C LEU A 34 -39.07 4.16 -24.34
N LEU A 35 -40.35 4.53 -24.36
CA LEU A 35 -40.89 5.46 -25.36
C LEU A 35 -40.24 6.84 -25.24
N TYR A 36 -40.05 7.33 -24.02
CA TYR A 36 -39.31 8.57 -23.78
C TYR A 36 -37.86 8.46 -24.28
N LEU A 37 -37.15 7.37 -23.98
CA LEU A 37 -35.79 7.13 -24.48
C LEU A 37 -35.75 7.09 -26.01
N SER A 38 -36.70 6.39 -26.64
CA SER A 38 -36.85 6.35 -28.10
C SER A 38 -37.07 7.75 -28.68
N SER A 39 -37.95 8.55 -28.08
CA SER A 39 -38.13 9.96 -28.44
C SER A 39 -36.83 10.75 -28.32
N GLN A 40 -36.04 10.49 -27.28
CA GLN A 40 -34.78 11.16 -27.07
C GLN A 40 -33.69 10.73 -28.08
N MET A 41 -33.74 9.50 -28.58
CA MET A 41 -32.86 8.99 -29.65
C MET A 41 -33.17 9.63 -31.01
N THR A 42 -34.43 9.97 -31.31
CA THR A 42 -34.75 10.64 -32.61
C THR A 42 -34.12 12.02 -32.75
N LYS A 43 -33.93 12.74 -31.64
CA LYS A 43 -33.27 14.07 -31.63
C LYS A 43 -31.77 13.97 -31.33
N PHE A 44 -31.21 12.76 -31.28
CA PHE A 44 -29.78 12.52 -31.05
C PHE A 44 -28.91 13.20 -32.12
N THR A 45 -29.33 13.11 -33.38
CA THR A 45 -28.65 13.72 -34.54
C THR A 45 -28.62 15.24 -34.51
N LYS A 46 -29.51 15.89 -33.73
CA LYS A 46 -29.61 17.35 -33.62
C LYS A 46 -28.70 17.96 -32.54
N GLY A 47 -27.74 17.21 -32.01
CA GLY A 47 -26.72 17.72 -31.08
C GLY A 47 -26.77 17.15 -29.65
N ARG A 48 -27.65 16.19 -29.37
CA ARG A 48 -27.71 15.51 -28.05
C ARG A 48 -26.70 14.38 -27.86
N PHE A 49 -25.85 14.14 -28.84
CA PHE A 49 -24.74 13.18 -28.74
C PHE A 49 -23.53 13.72 -27.99
N VAL A 50 -23.40 15.04 -27.81
CA VAL A 50 -22.23 15.68 -27.19
C VAL A 50 -21.91 15.11 -25.80
N PRO A 51 -22.86 14.93 -24.86
CA PRO A 51 -22.56 14.35 -23.55
C PRO A 51 -22.12 12.89 -23.62
N ILE A 52 -22.68 12.10 -24.55
CA ILE A 52 -22.28 10.70 -24.74
C ILE A 52 -20.85 10.63 -25.28
N LEU A 53 -20.55 11.49 -26.26
CA LEU A 53 -19.20 11.57 -26.83
C LEU A 53 -18.18 12.00 -25.76
N LEU A 54 -18.49 13.00 -24.95
CA LEU A 54 -17.65 13.42 -23.83
C LEU A 54 -17.46 12.30 -22.80
N ALA A 55 -18.54 11.63 -22.40
CA ALA A 55 -18.46 10.51 -21.46
C ALA A 55 -17.61 9.36 -22.02
N PHE A 56 -17.73 9.07 -23.31
CA PHE A 56 -16.92 8.06 -24.00
C PHE A 56 -15.43 8.44 -23.98
N PHE A 57 -15.09 9.69 -24.29
CA PHE A 57 -13.71 10.16 -24.19
C PHE A 57 -13.16 10.06 -22.76
N LEU A 58 -13.89 10.56 -21.76
CA LEU A 58 -13.46 10.47 -20.35
C LEU A 58 -13.29 9.02 -19.88
N THR A 59 -14.16 8.11 -20.34
CA THR A 59 -14.06 6.68 -20.05
C THR A 59 -12.80 6.08 -20.67
N ILE A 60 -12.42 6.46 -21.89
CA ILE A 60 -11.16 6.03 -22.49
C ILE A 60 -9.96 6.53 -21.68
N PHE A 61 -9.96 7.82 -21.29
CA PHE A 61 -8.87 8.38 -20.47
C PHE A 61 -8.71 7.64 -19.15
N MET A 62 -9.81 7.45 -18.40
CA MET A 62 -9.77 6.71 -17.14
C MET A 62 -9.47 5.22 -17.34
N GLY A 63 -9.92 4.62 -18.43
CA GLY A 63 -9.63 3.22 -18.77
C GLY A 63 -8.14 2.99 -19.06
N ILE A 64 -7.51 3.87 -19.85
CA ILE A 64 -6.06 3.83 -20.11
C ILE A 64 -5.29 4.03 -18.80
N TRP A 65 -5.69 5.02 -17.99
CA TRP A 65 -5.07 5.27 -16.69
C TRP A 65 -5.12 4.06 -15.77
N HIS A 66 -6.32 3.51 -15.58
CA HIS A 66 -6.54 2.36 -14.71
C HIS A 66 -5.80 1.13 -15.20
N TYR A 67 -5.83 0.87 -16.52
CA TYR A 67 -5.12 -0.25 -17.13
C TYR A 67 -3.61 -0.19 -16.85
N VAL A 68 -2.96 0.94 -17.14
CA VAL A 68 -1.51 1.08 -16.96
C VAL A 68 -1.12 1.03 -15.47
N GLN A 69 -1.89 1.68 -14.59
CA GLN A 69 -1.61 1.63 -13.15
C GLN A 69 -1.75 0.20 -12.60
N MET A 70 -2.71 -0.58 -13.13
CA MET A 70 -2.89 -1.97 -12.74
C MET A 70 -1.74 -2.86 -13.24
N GLU A 71 -1.30 -2.71 -14.49
CA GLU A 71 -0.14 -3.43 -15.03
C GLU A 71 1.15 -3.09 -14.28
N ARG A 72 1.36 -1.83 -13.92
CA ARG A 72 2.49 -1.42 -13.06
C ARG A 72 2.48 -2.16 -11.73
N CYS A 73 1.33 -2.17 -11.05
CA CYS A 73 1.19 -2.87 -9.76
C CYS A 73 1.47 -4.37 -9.91
N MET A 74 0.93 -4.99 -10.98
CA MET A 74 1.17 -6.40 -11.29
C MET A 74 2.63 -6.68 -11.63
N PHE A 75 3.33 -5.77 -12.29
CA PHE A 75 4.76 -5.88 -12.58
C PHE A 75 5.59 -5.86 -11.29
N GLU A 76 5.30 -4.95 -10.36
CA GLU A 76 5.98 -4.88 -9.05
C GLU A 76 5.77 -6.15 -8.23
N LEU A 77 4.55 -6.72 -8.25
CA LEU A 77 4.23 -7.97 -7.56
C LEU A 77 4.95 -9.18 -8.17
N LYS A 78 5.01 -9.27 -9.51
CA LYS A 78 5.67 -10.37 -10.22
C LYS A 78 7.20 -10.32 -10.08
N ASN A 79 7.79 -9.12 -10.12
CA ASN A 79 9.22 -8.90 -10.02
C ASN A 79 9.68 -8.62 -8.57
N LYS A 80 8.95 -9.11 -7.57
CA LYS A 80 9.37 -9.03 -6.17
C LYS A 80 10.72 -9.72 -5.99
N VAL A 81 11.59 -9.10 -5.20
CA VAL A 81 12.91 -9.67 -4.91
C VAL A 81 12.76 -10.69 -3.77
N SER A 82 13.35 -11.87 -3.95
CA SER A 82 13.36 -12.90 -2.91
C SER A 82 14.21 -12.46 -1.72
N THR A 83 13.81 -12.88 -0.52
CA THR A 83 14.54 -12.60 0.71
C THR A 83 15.95 -13.22 0.67
N GLU A 84 16.09 -14.41 0.09
CA GLU A 84 17.38 -15.08 -0.08
C GLU A 84 18.38 -14.27 -0.92
N TYR A 85 17.92 -13.65 -2.01
CA TYR A 85 18.78 -12.82 -2.85
C TYR A 85 19.30 -11.59 -2.10
N VAL A 86 18.43 -10.95 -1.30
CA VAL A 86 18.82 -9.82 -0.46
C VAL A 86 19.78 -10.25 0.64
N ASN A 87 19.56 -11.40 1.28
CA ASN A 87 20.51 -11.90 2.29
C ASN A 87 21.92 -12.11 1.68
N LYS A 88 22.01 -12.64 0.46
CA LYS A 88 23.28 -12.74 -0.28
C LYS A 88 23.91 -11.38 -0.59
N LEU A 89 23.10 -10.36 -0.90
CA LEU A 89 23.59 -9.00 -1.11
C LEU A 89 24.13 -8.40 0.18
N VAL A 90 23.38 -8.49 1.29
CA VAL A 90 23.77 -7.88 2.55
C VAL A 90 25.03 -8.53 3.14
N ASN A 91 25.22 -9.83 2.94
CA ASN A 91 26.42 -10.55 3.37
C ASN A 91 27.61 -10.39 2.41
N ASN A 92 27.44 -9.68 1.30
CA ASN A 92 28.53 -9.45 0.35
C ASN A 92 29.47 -8.36 0.89
N PRO A 93 30.77 -8.65 1.11
CA PRO A 93 31.72 -7.67 1.64
C PRO A 93 31.97 -6.47 0.72
N LYS A 94 31.50 -6.51 -0.53
CA LYS A 94 31.57 -5.40 -1.48
C LYS A 94 30.52 -4.31 -1.24
N ILE A 95 29.50 -4.59 -0.43
CA ILE A 95 28.41 -3.65 -0.14
C ILE A 95 28.70 -2.98 1.20
N ASN A 96 28.91 -1.66 1.18
CA ASN A 96 29.26 -0.90 2.38
C ASN A 96 27.99 -0.50 3.15
N ARG A 97 28.03 -0.61 4.47
CA ARG A 97 27.01 0.00 5.33
C ARG A 97 27.38 1.43 5.67
N ILE A 98 26.50 2.37 5.34
CA ILE A 98 26.66 3.78 5.69
C ILE A 98 25.84 4.11 6.94
N PRO A 99 26.35 4.94 7.86
CA PRO A 99 25.61 5.34 9.05
C PRO A 99 24.38 6.18 8.68
N GLY A 100 23.31 6.06 9.45
CA GLY A 100 22.03 6.73 9.19
C GLY A 100 20.85 5.78 9.00
N ILE A 101 19.65 6.37 8.94
CA ILE A 101 18.40 5.66 8.67
C ILE A 101 17.99 5.89 7.22
N GLY A 102 17.84 4.83 6.45
CA GLY A 102 17.29 4.88 5.09
C GLY A 102 15.81 4.54 5.07
N LEU A 103 14.97 5.45 4.60
CA LEU A 103 13.54 5.20 4.37
C LEU A 103 13.30 4.94 2.89
N LEU A 104 12.99 3.70 2.49
CA LEU A 104 12.65 3.38 1.11
C LEU A 104 11.13 3.33 0.92
N TYR A 105 10.60 4.27 0.15
CA TYR A 105 9.17 4.32 -0.16
C TYR A 105 8.80 3.31 -1.23
N SER A 106 7.77 2.52 -0.96
CA SER A 106 7.25 1.52 -1.90
C SER A 106 5.74 1.35 -1.79
N GLU A 107 5.09 1.08 -2.91
CA GLU A 107 3.66 0.76 -2.96
C GLU A 107 3.36 -0.72 -2.63
N LEU A 108 4.42 -1.54 -2.53
CA LEU A 108 4.37 -2.98 -2.33
C LEU A 108 4.18 -3.34 -0.85
N VAL A 109 3.05 -3.98 -0.54
CA VAL A 109 2.74 -4.41 0.84
C VAL A 109 3.55 -5.64 1.24
N GLN A 110 3.78 -6.58 0.31
CA GLN A 110 4.43 -7.86 0.57
C GLN A 110 5.67 -8.06 -0.33
N GLY A 111 6.80 -8.44 0.28
CA GLY A 111 8.04 -8.68 -0.45
C GLY A 111 8.88 -7.42 -0.68
N ILE A 112 10.13 -7.61 -1.11
CA ILE A 112 11.10 -6.52 -1.26
C ILE A 112 10.94 -5.91 -2.66
N PRO A 113 10.77 -4.58 -2.78
CA PRO A 113 10.51 -3.96 -4.07
C PRO A 113 11.73 -4.08 -5.01
N PRO A 114 11.51 -4.28 -6.32
CA PRO A 114 12.59 -4.44 -7.31
C PRO A 114 13.52 -3.23 -7.41
N ILE A 115 13.04 -2.04 -7.02
CA ILE A 115 13.86 -0.83 -6.98
C ILE A 115 15.05 -0.97 -6.04
N PHE A 116 14.93 -1.78 -4.99
CA PHE A 116 16.01 -1.99 -4.02
C PHE A 116 17.20 -2.72 -4.65
N SER A 117 16.97 -3.80 -5.40
CA SER A 117 18.06 -4.51 -6.09
C SER A 117 18.69 -3.64 -7.17
N HIS A 118 17.89 -2.87 -7.91
CA HIS A 118 18.39 -1.91 -8.90
C HIS A 118 19.23 -0.80 -8.26
N PHE A 119 18.82 -0.28 -7.10
CA PHE A 119 19.57 0.71 -6.35
C PHE A 119 20.93 0.18 -5.92
N ILE A 120 20.98 -1.01 -5.29
CA ILE A 120 22.23 -1.62 -4.81
C ILE A 120 23.18 -2.00 -5.95
N ALA A 121 22.66 -2.36 -7.11
CA ALA A 121 23.48 -2.63 -8.29
C ALA A 121 24.21 -1.38 -8.81
N ASN A 122 23.58 -0.21 -8.72
CA ASN A 122 24.17 1.06 -9.17
C ASN A 122 25.02 1.73 -8.08
N ILE A 123 24.58 1.63 -6.82
CA ILE A 123 25.25 2.22 -5.66
C ILE A 123 25.39 1.11 -4.61
N PRO A 124 26.57 0.51 -4.45
CA PRO A 124 26.78 -0.62 -3.53
C PRO A 124 26.88 -0.16 -2.07
N SER A 125 25.85 0.52 -1.58
CA SER A 125 25.76 1.00 -0.20
C SER A 125 24.36 0.81 0.39
N ILE A 126 24.27 0.35 1.64
CA ILE A 126 23.02 0.18 2.39
C ILE A 126 23.11 1.01 3.68
N HIS A 127 22.01 1.60 4.12
CA HIS A 127 21.98 2.29 5.42
C HIS A 127 22.08 1.29 6.58
N SER A 128 22.67 1.71 7.70
CA SER A 128 22.78 0.90 8.92
C SER A 128 21.43 0.36 9.40
N VAL A 129 20.39 1.21 9.33
CA VAL A 129 18.99 0.86 9.56
C VAL A 129 18.21 1.21 8.29
N LEU A 130 17.54 0.21 7.71
CA LEU A 130 16.72 0.41 6.51
C LEU A 130 15.26 0.10 6.84
N VAL A 131 14.36 1.03 6.54
CA VAL A 131 12.91 0.84 6.72
C VAL A 131 12.22 0.98 5.38
N PHE A 132 11.57 -0.09 4.91
CA PHE A 132 10.66 -0.03 3.77
C PHE A 132 9.34 0.59 4.24
N VAL A 133 9.04 1.80 3.78
CA VAL A 133 7.83 2.53 4.17
C VAL A 133 6.77 2.38 3.08
N CYS A 134 5.62 1.80 3.44
CA CYS A 134 4.48 1.65 2.55
C CYS A 134 3.29 2.46 3.06
N ILE A 135 2.89 3.50 2.32
CA ILE A 135 1.77 4.35 2.72
C ILE A 135 0.49 3.85 2.07
N LYS A 136 -0.51 3.50 2.88
CA LYS A 136 -1.84 3.07 2.42
C LYS A 136 -2.92 3.96 3.01
N THR A 137 -3.72 4.53 2.13
CA THR A 137 -4.92 5.30 2.49
C THR A 137 -6.09 4.34 2.68
N ILE A 138 -6.67 4.32 3.87
CA ILE A 138 -7.82 3.46 4.23
C ILE A 138 -9.12 4.27 4.30
N PRO A 139 -10.30 3.66 4.05
CA PRO A 139 -11.58 4.36 3.93
C PRO A 139 -12.18 4.75 5.29
N ILE A 140 -11.37 5.20 6.24
CA ILE A 140 -11.78 5.73 7.55
C ILE A 140 -11.26 7.15 7.73
N ALA A 141 -11.94 7.96 8.55
CA ALA A 141 -11.64 9.39 8.65
C ALA A 141 -10.26 9.65 9.25
N TYR A 142 -9.99 9.05 10.42
CA TYR A 142 -8.75 9.20 11.18
C TYR A 142 -8.31 7.83 11.69
N VAL A 143 -7.01 7.56 11.65
CA VAL A 143 -6.40 6.35 12.21
C VAL A 143 -5.74 6.66 13.54
N THR A 144 -5.96 5.81 14.53
CA THR A 144 -5.31 5.86 15.84
C THR A 144 -3.79 5.69 15.70
N LEU A 145 -2.99 6.27 16.60
CA LEU A 145 -1.53 6.21 16.51
C LEU A 145 -0.96 4.79 16.57
N GLN A 146 -1.63 3.90 17.32
CA GLN A 146 -1.24 2.49 17.47
C GLN A 146 -1.46 1.69 16.17
N ASP A 147 -2.56 1.95 15.44
CA ASP A 147 -2.85 1.25 14.18
C ASP A 147 -2.26 1.95 12.95
N ARG A 148 -1.71 3.16 13.14
CA ARG A 148 -1.13 3.98 12.07
C ARG A 148 0.18 3.39 11.55
N PHE A 149 1.03 2.87 12.41
CA PHE A 149 2.33 2.31 12.05
C PHE A 149 2.37 0.82 12.36
N LEU A 150 2.40 0.01 11.31
CA LEU A 150 2.54 -1.43 11.45
C LEU A 150 3.93 -1.86 11.03
N PHE A 151 4.71 -2.32 11.99
CA PHE A 151 6.06 -2.82 11.74
C PHE A 151 6.06 -4.32 11.51
N GLN A 152 6.94 -4.74 10.60
CA GLN A 152 7.23 -6.13 10.32
C GLN A 152 8.72 -6.28 10.07
N GLN A 153 9.34 -7.30 10.67
CA GLN A 153 10.72 -7.66 10.38
C GLN A 153 10.81 -8.38 9.02
N VAL A 154 11.68 -7.89 8.12
CA VAL A 154 11.83 -8.45 6.76
C VAL A 154 13.02 -9.40 6.64
N MET A 155 14.08 -9.12 7.40
CA MET A 155 15.31 -9.90 7.48
C MET A 155 15.60 -10.28 8.92
N PRO A 156 16.43 -11.31 9.18
CA PRO A 156 16.92 -11.59 10.52
C PRO A 156 17.48 -10.33 11.21
N ARG A 157 17.38 -10.28 12.55
CA ARG A 157 17.72 -9.11 13.39
C ARG A 157 19.08 -8.49 13.05
N GLU A 158 20.06 -9.33 12.71
CA GLU A 158 21.42 -8.93 12.33
C GLU A 158 21.49 -7.88 11.22
N HIS A 159 20.55 -7.91 10.27
CA HIS A 159 20.59 -7.01 9.12
C HIS A 159 19.88 -5.69 9.34
N ARG A 160 19.05 -5.54 10.40
CA ARG A 160 18.31 -4.31 10.76
C ARG A 160 17.52 -3.70 9.59
N ILE A 161 16.82 -4.57 8.87
CA ILE A 161 15.94 -4.20 7.77
C ILE A 161 14.49 -4.45 8.17
N PHE A 162 13.75 -3.37 8.32
CA PHE A 162 12.36 -3.36 8.76
C PHE A 162 11.43 -2.97 7.63
N ARG A 163 10.16 -3.31 7.79
CA ARG A 163 9.06 -2.80 6.97
C ARG A 163 8.10 -2.07 7.90
N CYS A 164 7.62 -0.93 7.44
CA CYS A 164 6.59 -0.14 8.10
C CYS A 164 5.46 0.12 7.11
N ILE A 165 4.26 -0.33 7.43
CA ILE A 165 3.04 0.02 6.72
C ILE A 165 2.39 1.17 7.48
N VAL A 166 2.36 2.35 6.85
CA VAL A 166 1.74 3.55 7.38
C VAL A 166 0.31 3.63 6.86
N ARG A 167 -0.67 3.47 7.75
CA ARG A 167 -2.09 3.58 7.45
C ARG A 167 -2.57 5.00 7.71
N LEU A 168 -3.11 5.64 6.67
CA LEU A 168 -3.67 6.99 6.75
C LEU A 168 -5.15 6.96 6.44
N GLY A 169 -5.93 7.66 7.25
CA GLY A 169 -7.33 7.94 6.99
C GLY A 169 -7.47 9.03 5.94
N TYR A 170 -8.66 9.16 5.34
CA TYR A 170 -8.90 10.15 4.30
C TYR A 170 -8.90 11.59 4.81
N ARG A 171 -8.97 11.82 6.13
CA ARG A 171 -8.78 13.15 6.76
C ARG A 171 -7.49 13.26 7.56
N ASP A 172 -6.65 12.23 7.58
CA ASP A 172 -5.33 12.33 8.20
C ASP A 172 -4.44 13.21 7.34
N VAL A 173 -3.89 14.26 7.95
CA VAL A 173 -2.89 15.12 7.33
C VAL A 173 -1.52 14.59 7.74
N LEU A 174 -0.60 14.47 6.78
CA LEU A 174 0.77 14.13 7.12
C LEU A 174 1.41 15.29 7.87
N GLU A 175 1.78 15.05 9.12
CA GLU A 175 2.57 15.98 9.92
C GLU A 175 3.95 16.22 9.29
N ASP A 176 4.65 17.25 9.75
CA ASP A 176 5.99 17.61 9.29
C ASP A 176 6.96 16.41 9.34
N HIS A 177 7.96 16.38 8.45
CA HIS A 177 8.92 15.27 8.38
C HIS A 177 9.56 14.95 9.73
N VAL A 178 9.92 15.96 10.51
CA VAL A 178 10.54 15.76 11.83
C VAL A 178 9.61 15.03 12.80
N ALA A 179 8.32 15.36 12.79
CA ALA A 179 7.32 14.70 13.62
C ALA A 179 7.10 13.25 13.14
N PHE A 180 7.01 13.05 11.82
CA PHE A 180 6.90 11.72 11.22
C PHE A 180 8.11 10.83 11.56
N GLU A 181 9.34 11.34 11.40
CA GLU A 181 10.58 10.63 11.74
C GLU A 181 10.59 10.22 13.21
N SER A 182 10.23 11.15 14.10
CA SER A 182 10.17 10.91 15.55
C SER A 182 9.14 9.84 15.92
N GLN A 183 7.94 9.90 15.33
CA GLN A 183 6.89 8.90 15.53
C GLN A 183 7.30 7.52 14.98
N LEU A 184 7.90 7.48 13.78
CA LEU A 184 8.38 6.26 13.16
C LEU A 184 9.42 5.57 14.03
N VAL A 185 10.43 6.32 14.50
CA VAL A 185 11.49 5.77 15.36
C VAL A 185 10.93 5.34 16.72
N HIS A 186 10.03 6.11 17.32
CA HIS A 186 9.38 5.70 18.57
C HIS A 186 8.63 4.37 18.42
N GLN A 187 7.81 4.23 17.38
CA GLN A 187 7.06 2.99 17.13
C GLN A 187 7.97 1.82 16.74
N LEU A 188 9.09 2.08 16.05
CA LEU A 188 10.09 1.05 15.77
C LEU A 188 10.72 0.51 17.05
N LYS A 189 11.02 1.36 18.04
CA LYS A 189 11.55 0.91 19.34
C LYS A 189 10.55 0.07 20.10
N GLU A 190 9.28 0.50 20.13
CA GLU A 190 8.21 -0.26 20.78
C GLU A 190 8.03 -1.63 20.12
N PHE A 191 8.11 -1.70 18.78
CA PHE A 191 8.08 -2.96 18.05
C PHE A 191 9.24 -3.90 18.47
N ILE A 192 10.47 -3.39 18.57
CA ILE A 192 11.65 -4.21 18.96
C ILE A 192 11.50 -4.74 20.39
N ARG A 193 11.00 -3.93 21.33
CA ARG A 193 10.70 -4.35 22.71
C ARG A 193 9.63 -5.44 22.78
N LEU A 194 8.57 -5.31 21.98
CA LEU A 194 7.50 -6.30 21.94
C LEU A 194 7.96 -7.61 21.30
N GLU A 195 8.72 -7.54 20.22
CA GLU A 195 9.24 -8.73 19.54
C GLU A 195 10.22 -9.50 20.43
N SER A 196 11.09 -8.81 21.19
CA SER A 196 11.98 -9.50 22.16
C SER A 196 11.19 -10.22 23.25
N PHE A 197 10.12 -9.59 23.76
CA PHE A 197 9.25 -10.21 24.77
C PHE A 197 8.53 -11.47 24.24
N MET A 198 8.07 -11.47 22.98
CA MET A 198 7.44 -12.66 22.39
C MET A 198 8.42 -13.82 22.23
N LEU A 199 9.68 -13.54 21.88
CA LEU A 199 10.72 -14.58 21.75
C LEU A 199 11.08 -15.20 23.12
N GLU A 200 11.04 -14.42 24.20
CA GLU A 200 11.20 -14.93 25.58
C GLU A 200 10.04 -15.87 25.96
N ALA A 201 8.82 -15.56 25.53
CA ALA A 201 7.64 -16.39 25.79
C ALA A 201 7.67 -17.71 24.99
N GLU A 202 8.10 -17.70 23.74
CA GLU A 202 8.26 -18.92 22.92
C GLU A 202 9.38 -19.84 23.43
N GLY A 203 10.41 -19.28 24.08
CA GLY A 203 11.48 -20.06 24.72
C GLY A 203 11.04 -20.88 25.93
N THR A 204 9.83 -20.64 26.48
CA THR A 204 9.40 -21.21 27.77
C THR A 204 8.22 -22.20 27.69
N GLY A 205 7.77 -22.61 26.49
CA GLY A 205 6.75 -23.66 26.41
C GLY A 205 6.36 -24.08 24.99
N GLU A 206 6.46 -25.39 24.72
CA GLU A 206 5.94 -26.03 23.51
C GLU A 206 4.44 -25.75 23.31
N GLN A 207 4.08 -25.15 22.18
CA GLN A 207 3.06 -25.66 21.26
C GLN A 207 3.11 -24.89 19.93
N ALA A 208 3.65 -25.55 18.90
CA ALA A 208 3.63 -25.07 17.54
C ALA A 208 2.18 -25.00 17.02
N LEU A 209 1.68 -23.79 16.76
CA LEU A 209 0.54 -23.55 15.90
C LEU A 209 1.05 -22.94 14.60
N THR A 210 1.05 -23.76 13.55
CA THR A 210 1.27 -23.34 12.17
C THR A 210 0.22 -22.30 11.78
N VAL A 211 0.65 -21.06 11.50
CA VAL A 211 -0.22 -20.03 10.94
C VAL A 211 0.02 -19.97 9.43
N GLU A 212 -0.82 -20.69 8.69
CA GLU A 212 -1.11 -20.38 7.30
C GLU A 212 -2.13 -19.23 7.26
N ASN A 213 -1.82 -18.26 6.40
CA ASN A 213 -2.65 -17.17 5.88
C ASN A 213 -2.89 -15.91 6.74
N GLU A 214 -2.59 -14.81 6.06
CA GLU A 214 -2.91 -13.41 6.27
C GLU A 214 -4.12 -13.15 7.17
N THR A 215 -3.99 -12.22 8.13
CA THR A 215 -4.96 -11.14 8.48
C THR A 215 -4.75 -10.64 9.93
N TYR A 216 -4.47 -9.32 10.07
CA TYR A 216 -4.52 -8.44 11.26
C TYR A 216 -4.05 -8.98 12.63
N MET A 217 -3.05 -8.30 13.21
CA MET A 217 -2.83 -8.29 14.67
C MET A 217 -4.06 -7.66 15.35
N ALA A 218 -5.07 -8.49 15.58
CA ALA A 218 -6.18 -8.20 16.46
C ALA A 218 -5.92 -8.98 17.75
N ILE A 219 -5.66 -8.24 18.82
CA ILE A 219 -5.74 -8.73 20.19
C ILE A 219 -7.16 -9.28 20.36
N THR A 220 -7.32 -10.60 20.28
CA THR A 220 -8.58 -11.27 20.61
C THR A 220 -8.40 -11.92 21.98
N ILE A 221 -8.72 -11.16 23.02
CA ILE A 221 -8.95 -11.74 24.34
C ILE A 221 -10.33 -12.39 24.26
N ASN A 222 -10.39 -13.72 24.30
CA ASN A 222 -11.64 -14.44 24.48
C ASN A 222 -12.22 -14.09 25.85
N ALA A 223 -13.15 -13.14 25.86
CA ALA A 223 -13.94 -12.80 27.04
C ALA A 223 -15.04 -13.85 27.23
N THR A 224 -14.70 -14.92 27.94
CA THR A 224 -15.66 -15.74 28.68
C THR A 224 -15.05 -16.05 30.04
N ASP A 225 -15.13 -15.08 30.94
CA ASP A 225 -15.45 -15.22 32.36
C ASP A 225 -15.17 -13.87 33.05
N GLU A 226 -16.22 -13.29 33.62
CA GLU A 226 -16.15 -12.15 34.52
C GLU A 226 -15.45 -12.62 35.82
N ASP A 227 -14.55 -11.79 36.37
CA ASP A 227 -13.82 -11.98 37.65
C ASP A 227 -12.43 -12.66 37.64
N ALA A 228 -11.54 -12.25 36.74
CA ALA A 228 -10.09 -12.40 36.97
C ALA A 228 -9.35 -11.06 36.82
N ILE A 229 -9.05 -10.42 37.95
CA ILE A 229 -8.09 -9.31 38.03
C ILE A 229 -6.71 -9.92 37.72
N VAL A 230 -6.23 -9.76 36.49
CA VAL A 230 -4.84 -10.06 36.15
C VAL A 230 -3.99 -8.91 36.68
N GLU A 231 -3.39 -9.14 37.85
CA GLU A 231 -2.40 -8.27 38.47
C GLU A 231 -1.22 -8.07 37.50
N TYR A 232 -0.99 -6.83 37.06
CA TYR A 232 0.20 -6.45 36.30
C TYR A 232 1.43 -6.61 37.21
N ARG A 233 2.03 -7.80 37.19
CA ARG A 233 3.27 -8.08 37.89
C ARG A 233 4.39 -8.07 36.85
N ALA A 234 5.17 -6.99 36.84
CA ALA A 234 6.43 -6.95 36.11
C ALA A 234 7.31 -8.12 36.61
N PRO A 235 7.71 -9.07 35.75
CA PRO A 235 8.67 -10.08 36.15
C PRO A 235 10.06 -9.44 36.14
N SER A 236 10.72 -9.59 37.28
CA SER A 236 12.13 -9.29 37.52
C SER A 236 13.06 -10.19 36.70
N ASP A 237 13.97 -9.53 35.98
CA ASP A 237 15.35 -9.94 35.66
C ASP A 237 15.57 -11.30 34.96
N SER A 238 15.90 -11.27 33.66
CA SER A 238 16.82 -12.24 33.06
C SER A 238 17.38 -11.82 31.69
N THR A 239 18.69 -11.54 31.67
CA THR A 239 19.70 -11.76 30.60
C THR A 239 19.58 -11.13 29.20
N GLN A 240 18.40 -10.80 28.65
CA GLN A 240 18.26 -10.21 27.29
C GLN A 240 17.93 -8.71 27.24
N GLU A 241 17.52 -8.11 28.37
CA GLU A 241 17.38 -6.66 28.51
C GLU A 241 18.58 -5.82 27.99
N PRO A 242 19.85 -6.21 28.21
CA PRO A 242 20.97 -5.40 27.72
C PRO A 242 21.10 -5.42 26.19
N GLU A 243 20.75 -6.51 25.51
CA GLU A 243 20.87 -6.62 24.04
C GLU A 243 19.82 -5.77 23.33
N VAL A 244 18.57 -5.82 23.82
CA VAL A 244 17.47 -4.99 23.31
C VAL A 244 17.71 -3.50 23.57
N THR A 245 18.21 -3.17 24.76
CA THR A 245 18.55 -1.78 25.11
C THR A 245 19.67 -1.26 24.21
N GLY A 246 20.67 -2.08 23.91
CA GLY A 246 21.74 -1.74 22.97
C GLY A 246 21.25 -1.55 21.53
N GLU A 247 20.31 -2.37 21.06
CA GLU A 247 19.71 -2.19 19.73
C GLU A 247 18.91 -0.88 19.64
N ILE A 248 18.16 -0.53 20.67
CA ILE A 248 17.39 0.72 20.75
C ILE A 248 18.32 1.94 20.78
N GLU A 249 19.41 1.88 21.54
CA GLU A 249 20.42 2.93 21.61
C GLU A 249 21.13 3.10 20.26
N PHE A 250 21.45 1.99 19.58
CA PHE A 250 22.00 2.01 18.23
C PHE A 250 21.07 2.70 17.24
N ILE A 251 19.76 2.43 17.27
CA ILE A 251 18.79 3.09 16.37
C ILE A 251 18.74 4.59 16.63
N GLU A 252 18.85 5.02 17.89
CA GLU A 252 18.95 6.43 18.24
C GLU A 252 20.22 7.08 17.71
N GLU A 253 21.37 6.44 17.88
CA GLU A 253 22.63 6.89 17.31
C GLU A 253 22.52 7.02 15.77
N GLN A 254 21.92 6.04 15.09
CA GLN A 254 21.72 6.11 13.64
C GLN A 254 20.74 7.22 13.23
N ARG A 255 19.76 7.57 14.08
CA ARG A 255 18.90 8.73 13.85
C ARG A 255 19.70 10.04 13.88
N GLU A 256 20.66 10.17 14.79
CA GLU A 256 21.52 11.37 14.90
C GLU A 256 22.40 11.57 13.65
N HIS A 257 22.83 10.48 13.02
CA HIS A 257 23.54 10.53 11.74
C HIS A 257 22.67 11.00 10.56
N GLY A 258 21.35 11.05 10.74
CA GLY A 258 20.37 11.59 9.79
C GLY A 258 19.51 10.55 9.10
N VAL A 259 18.40 11.02 8.52
CA VAL A 259 17.42 10.21 7.79
C VAL A 259 17.46 10.58 6.30
N ILE A 260 17.64 9.58 5.44
CA ILE A 260 17.62 9.74 3.98
C ILE A 260 16.37 9.07 3.42
N TYR A 261 15.67 9.81 2.56
CA TYR A 261 14.44 9.38 1.91
C TYR A 261 14.77 8.88 0.51
N MET A 262 14.44 7.62 0.21
CA MET A 262 14.63 7.01 -1.09
C MET A 262 13.28 6.76 -1.73
N LEU A 263 13.02 7.35 -2.89
CA LEU A 263 11.78 7.20 -3.64
C LEU A 263 12.06 6.53 -4.99
N GLY A 264 11.36 5.43 -5.27
CA GLY A 264 11.40 4.80 -6.58
C GLY A 264 10.49 5.52 -7.57
N GLU A 265 11.03 6.00 -8.68
CA GLU A 265 10.25 6.49 -9.82
C GLU A 265 10.24 5.45 -10.93
N ALA A 266 9.08 4.83 -11.16
CA ALA A 266 8.91 3.90 -12.27
C ALA A 266 8.58 4.67 -13.56
N GLU A 267 9.41 4.49 -14.59
CA GLU A 267 9.09 4.90 -15.96
C GLU A 267 8.51 3.71 -16.71
N ILE A 268 7.26 3.83 -17.15
CA ILE A 268 6.53 2.74 -17.79
C ILE A 268 6.73 2.82 -19.29
N VAL A 269 7.24 1.74 -19.89
CA VAL A 269 7.49 1.63 -21.32
C VAL A 269 6.85 0.35 -21.84
N ALA A 270 6.25 0.39 -23.03
CA ALA A 270 5.71 -0.81 -23.66
C ALA A 270 6.82 -1.79 -24.07
N SER A 271 6.64 -3.07 -23.75
CA SER A 271 7.55 -4.14 -24.16
C SER A 271 7.78 -4.14 -25.68
N PRO A 272 8.99 -4.47 -26.17
CA PRO A 272 9.28 -4.56 -27.61
C PRO A 272 8.35 -5.53 -28.36
N ARG A 273 7.82 -6.55 -27.67
CA ARG A 273 6.91 -7.57 -28.21
C ARG A 273 5.43 -7.18 -28.12
N ALA A 274 5.09 -6.07 -27.47
CA ALA A 274 3.71 -5.62 -27.33
C ALA A 274 3.09 -5.24 -28.68
N SER A 275 1.77 -5.34 -28.77
CA SER A 275 1.00 -4.93 -29.95
C SER A 275 1.20 -3.42 -30.21
N ILE A 276 1.05 -3.00 -31.47
CA ILE A 276 1.18 -1.59 -31.86
C ILE A 276 0.20 -0.72 -31.06
N PHE A 277 -1.01 -1.23 -30.82
CA PHE A 277 -2.02 -0.55 -29.99
C PHE A 277 -1.51 -0.33 -28.55
N ASN A 278 -0.99 -1.37 -27.89
CA ASN A 278 -0.45 -1.24 -26.52
C ASN A 278 0.73 -0.27 -26.48
N LYS A 279 1.59 -0.26 -27.50
CA LYS A 279 2.69 0.71 -27.61
C LYS A 279 2.19 2.14 -27.71
N VAL A 280 1.13 2.40 -28.50
CA VAL A 280 0.52 3.74 -28.59
C VAL A 280 -0.11 4.13 -27.26
N VAL A 281 -0.85 3.22 -26.62
CA VAL A 281 -1.52 3.48 -25.34
C VAL A 281 -0.50 3.80 -24.24
N VAL A 282 0.53 2.97 -24.05
CA VAL A 282 1.50 3.13 -22.95
C VAL A 282 2.49 4.28 -23.25
N ASN A 283 3.14 4.28 -24.41
CA ASN A 283 4.23 5.24 -24.66
C ASN A 283 3.73 6.66 -24.96
N TYR A 284 2.53 6.81 -25.51
CA TYR A 284 1.98 8.12 -25.87
C TYR A 284 0.81 8.53 -24.99
N ALA A 285 -0.29 7.77 -24.99
CA ALA A 285 -1.51 8.21 -24.30
C ALA A 285 -1.33 8.29 -22.78
N TYR A 286 -0.74 7.27 -22.16
CA TYR A 286 -0.44 7.28 -20.72
C TYR A 286 0.63 8.32 -20.36
N ASN A 287 1.73 8.42 -21.11
CA ASN A 287 2.76 9.43 -20.85
C ASN A 287 2.21 10.86 -21.00
N PHE A 288 1.33 11.11 -21.96
CA PHE A 288 0.62 12.38 -22.07
C PHE A 288 -0.26 12.63 -20.84
N LEU A 289 -1.05 11.64 -20.43
CA LEU A 289 -1.89 11.74 -19.22
C LEU A 289 -1.06 12.02 -17.97
N ARG A 290 0.02 11.27 -17.77
CA ARG A 290 0.94 11.42 -16.64
C ARG A 290 1.53 12.83 -16.59
N LYS A 291 1.99 13.37 -17.73
CA LYS A 291 2.58 14.73 -17.79
C LYS A 291 1.58 15.86 -17.56
N ASN A 292 0.31 15.67 -17.92
CA ASN A 292 -0.69 16.74 -17.83
C ASN A 292 -1.54 16.69 -16.55
N PHE A 293 -1.70 15.51 -15.94
CA PHE A 293 -2.63 15.32 -14.82
C PHE A 293 -1.98 14.80 -13.54
N LEU A 294 -0.73 14.34 -13.58
CA LEU A 294 -0.08 13.69 -12.43
C LEU A 294 1.03 14.54 -11.81
N GLU A 295 0.66 15.73 -11.33
CA GLU A 295 1.40 16.45 -10.27
C GLU A 295 0.72 16.25 -8.91
N GLY A 296 0.06 15.11 -8.72
CA GLY A 296 -0.34 14.63 -7.41
C GLY A 296 0.81 13.87 -6.77
N ASP A 297 2.00 14.48 -6.67
CA ASP A 297 2.95 14.02 -5.66
C ASP A 297 2.18 14.21 -4.35
N ARG A 298 1.69 13.10 -3.77
CA ARG A 298 1.07 13.12 -2.46
C ARG A 298 2.14 13.76 -1.60
N SER A 299 1.92 15.02 -1.23
CA SER A 299 2.91 15.93 -0.68
C SER A 299 3.35 15.39 0.67
N MET A 300 4.14 14.34 0.62
CA MET A 300 4.89 13.87 1.74
C MET A 300 5.86 15.02 2.00
N PRO A 301 5.93 15.52 3.24
CA PRO A 301 6.76 16.67 3.57
C PRO A 301 8.24 16.26 3.59
N ILE A 302 8.73 15.60 2.54
CA ILE A 302 10.10 15.13 2.45
C ILE A 302 11.00 16.34 2.16
N PRO A 303 12.01 16.58 3.00
CA PRO A 303 12.92 17.68 2.77
C PRO A 303 13.76 17.40 1.49
N PRO A 304 13.80 18.33 0.52
CA PRO A 304 14.36 18.07 -0.81
C PRO A 304 15.87 17.80 -0.79
N ASN A 305 16.57 18.28 0.24
CA ASN A 305 18.01 18.03 0.45
C ASN A 305 18.33 16.62 0.96
N ARG A 306 17.33 15.83 1.39
CA ARG A 306 17.50 14.45 1.87
C ARG A 306 16.74 13.43 1.03
N LEU A 307 16.21 13.85 -0.12
CA LEU A 307 15.47 12.99 -1.05
C LEU A 307 16.39 12.47 -2.16
N LEU A 308 16.45 11.15 -2.28
CA LEU A 308 17.08 10.42 -3.35
C LEU A 308 16.01 9.75 -4.23
N LYS A 309 15.89 10.20 -5.47
CA LYS A 309 14.99 9.60 -6.46
C LYS A 309 15.74 8.59 -7.29
N VAL A 310 15.26 7.35 -7.32
CA VAL A 310 15.84 6.26 -8.10
C VAL A 310 14.88 5.91 -9.23
N GLY A 311 15.28 6.19 -10.47
CA GLY A 311 14.52 5.82 -11.66
C GLY A 311 14.69 4.35 -12.01
N MET A 312 13.60 3.68 -12.40
CA MET A 312 13.62 2.33 -12.96
C MET A 312 12.61 2.21 -14.10
N VAL A 313 13.02 1.56 -15.20
CA VAL A 313 12.14 1.34 -16.34
C VAL A 313 11.37 0.04 -16.15
N TYR A 314 10.04 0.11 -16.24
CA TYR A 314 9.15 -1.04 -16.23
C TYR A 314 8.68 -1.32 -17.65
N GLU A 315 9.05 -2.47 -18.18
CA GLU A 315 8.59 -2.95 -19.47
C GLU A 315 7.30 -3.77 -19.30
N ILE A 316 6.16 -3.20 -19.72
CA ILE A 316 4.82 -3.83 -19.67
C ILE A 316 4.26 -4.15 -21.05
#